data_AF-A0A2B7XP71-F1
#
_entry.id   AF-A0A2B7XP71-F1
#
_cell.length_a   1.000
_cell.length_b   1.000
_cell.length_c   1.000
_cell.angle_alpha   90.00
_cell.angle_beta   90.00
_cell.angle_gamma   90.00
#
_symmetry.space_group_name_H-M   'P 1'
#
loop_
_entity.id
_entity.type
_entity.pdbx_description
1 polymer ?
#
loop_
_entity_poly.entity_id
_entity_poly.type
_entity_poly.pdbx_seq_one_letter_code
_entity_poly.pdbx_strand_id
1 'polypeptide(L)'
;MFAARRAVAPTRALLRQQPRRFASSHEEHHHAEPVNESFGRGFYIFLASVPVGLALYKYSTSDPNKKPFMTRLIEDWFPSESMWEARNHLHTKAIEQAAIDRQLFHSQHEAVRIELSCPEIFNTGSPINVPAGNGSADLTKVVAHYQEKNRKTEEDRVARMKDGKVISLYDSDRVI
;
A
#
# COMPACT_ATOMS: atom_id res chain seq x y z
N MET A 1 -71.62 -5.40 -27.84
CA MET A 1 -71.88 -4.75 -29.14
C MET A 1 -70.60 -4.83 -29.97
N PHE A 2 -70.59 -5.64 -31.02
CA PHE A 2 -69.42 -5.84 -31.89
C PHE A 2 -69.47 -4.88 -33.07
N ALA A 3 -68.34 -4.23 -33.38
CA ALA A 3 -68.16 -3.50 -34.63
C ALA A 3 -66.76 -3.77 -35.18
N ALA A 4 -66.68 -4.76 -36.08
CA ALA A 4 -65.53 -4.98 -36.94
C ALA A 4 -65.60 -4.04 -38.15
N ARG A 5 -64.50 -3.36 -38.48
CA ARG A 5 -64.34 -2.66 -39.76
C ARG A 5 -63.16 -3.28 -40.52
N ARG A 6 -63.48 -4.12 -41.50
CA ARG A 6 -62.57 -4.53 -42.59
C ARG A 6 -62.56 -3.41 -43.63
N ALA A 7 -61.38 -2.98 -44.06
CA ALA A 7 -61.20 -2.18 -45.27
C ALA A 7 -60.16 -2.87 -46.16
N VAL A 8 -60.58 -3.20 -47.38
CA VAL A 8 -59.78 -3.82 -48.45
C VAL A 8 -59.29 -2.69 -49.35
N ALA A 9 -57.99 -2.64 -49.64
CA ALA A 9 -57.44 -1.71 -50.64
C ALA A 9 -57.49 -2.34 -52.05
N PRO A 10 -57.90 -1.60 -53.09
CA PRO A 10 -58.06 -2.14 -54.44
C PRO A 10 -56.73 -2.29 -55.19
N THR A 11 -56.51 -3.48 -55.73
CA THR A 11 -55.54 -3.78 -56.79
C THR A 11 -56.05 -3.23 -58.12
N ARG A 12 -55.50 -2.12 -58.62
CA ARG A 12 -55.54 -1.74 -60.05
C ARG A 12 -54.75 -0.46 -60.34
N ALA A 13 -53.56 -0.62 -60.89
CA ALA A 13 -53.01 0.29 -61.91
C ALA A 13 -51.81 -0.37 -62.58
N LEU A 14 -52.12 -1.18 -63.60
CA LEU A 14 -51.23 -1.51 -64.69
C LEU A 14 -50.87 -0.20 -65.42
N LEU A 15 -49.61 0.21 -65.39
CA LEU A 15 -49.07 1.11 -66.40
C LEU A 15 -47.69 0.62 -66.81
N ARG A 16 -47.75 -0.15 -67.88
CA ARG A 16 -46.68 -0.66 -68.72
C ARG A 16 -46.27 0.49 -69.66
N GLN A 17 -45.12 1.11 -69.45
CA GLN A 17 -44.41 1.83 -70.51
C GLN A 17 -42.89 1.69 -70.33
N GLN A 18 -42.26 0.97 -71.26
CA GLN A 18 -40.86 1.14 -71.64
C GLN A 18 -40.83 2.04 -72.88
N PRO A 19 -39.87 2.97 -72.95
CA PRO A 19 -39.03 3.03 -74.13
C PRO A 19 -37.54 2.98 -73.76
N ARG A 20 -36.82 2.08 -74.44
CA ARG A 20 -35.35 2.03 -74.45
C ARG A 20 -34.80 3.08 -75.42
N ARG A 21 -33.51 3.41 -75.22
CA ARG A 21 -32.52 4.14 -76.06
C ARG A 21 -32.18 5.51 -75.44
N PHE A 22 -30.92 5.94 -75.28
CA PHE A 22 -29.68 5.61 -75.99
C PHE A 22 -28.50 5.49 -75.03
N ALA A 23 -27.66 4.48 -75.23
CA ALA A 23 -26.30 4.48 -74.71
C ALA A 23 -25.41 5.19 -75.78
N SER A 24 -24.95 6.39 -75.47
CA SER A 24 -23.89 7.07 -76.23
C SER A 24 -22.96 7.79 -75.25
N SER A 25 -21.74 7.24 -75.16
CA SER A 25 -20.45 7.91 -74.98
C SER A 25 -20.33 9.08 -73.98
N HIS A 26 -19.54 8.80 -72.93
CA HIS A 26 -18.42 9.61 -72.43
C HIS A 26 -18.75 11.00 -71.88
N GLU A 27 -18.80 11.11 -70.54
CA GLU A 27 -18.11 12.17 -69.77
C GLU A 27 -18.27 11.93 -68.26
N GLU A 28 -17.20 12.27 -67.53
CA GLU A 28 -17.08 12.42 -66.06
C GLU A 28 -17.21 11.19 -65.14
N HIS A 29 -16.04 10.62 -64.82
CA HIS A 29 -15.81 9.86 -63.60
C HIS A 29 -15.85 10.79 -62.37
N HIS A 30 -17.03 11.13 -61.88
CA HIS A 30 -17.18 11.61 -60.51
C HIS A 30 -17.31 10.40 -59.59
N HIS A 31 -16.28 10.15 -58.78
CA HIS A 31 -16.33 9.16 -57.71
C HIS A 31 -17.46 9.55 -56.75
N ALA A 32 -18.57 8.82 -56.77
CA ALA A 32 -19.57 8.90 -55.72
C ALA A 32 -18.88 8.53 -54.40
N GLU A 33 -18.73 9.51 -53.52
CA GLU A 33 -18.28 9.32 -52.14
C GLU A 33 -19.13 8.22 -51.50
N PRO A 34 -18.54 7.22 -50.80
CA PRO A 34 -19.31 6.12 -50.23
C PRO A 34 -20.29 6.69 -49.20
N VAL A 35 -21.58 6.66 -49.53
CA VAL A 35 -22.65 7.01 -48.61
C VAL A 35 -22.60 5.99 -47.47
N ASN A 36 -22.29 6.47 -46.27
CA ASN A 36 -22.31 5.66 -45.06
C ASN A 36 -23.75 5.24 -44.76
N GLU A 37 -24.19 4.11 -45.32
CA GLU A 37 -25.49 3.52 -45.00
C GLU A 37 -25.47 3.05 -43.54
N SER A 38 -26.09 3.83 -42.65
CA SER A 38 -26.30 3.41 -41.26
C SER A 38 -27.21 2.18 -41.24
N PHE A 39 -26.94 1.22 -40.36
CA PHE A 39 -27.80 0.05 -40.19
C PHE A 39 -29.27 0.45 -40.01
N GLY A 40 -30.17 -0.22 -40.72
CA GLY A 40 -31.60 0.09 -40.66
C GLY A 40 -32.19 -0.07 -39.25
N ARG A 41 -33.30 0.61 -38.95
CA ARG A 41 -33.97 0.56 -37.63
C ARG A 41 -34.23 -0.87 -37.13
N GLY A 42 -34.55 -1.80 -38.05
CA GLY A 42 -34.77 -3.21 -37.73
C GLY A 42 -33.54 -3.91 -37.12
N PHE A 43 -32.33 -3.51 -37.52
CA PHE A 43 -31.09 -4.04 -36.94
C PHE A 43 -30.95 -3.68 -35.46
N TYR A 44 -31.25 -2.43 -35.10
CA TYR A 44 -31.24 -2.00 -33.70
C TYR A 44 -32.36 -2.65 -32.88
N ILE A 45 -33.54 -2.86 -33.47
CA ILE A 45 -34.64 -3.59 -32.81
C ILE A 45 -34.22 -5.04 -32.55
N PHE A 46 -33.57 -5.69 -33.51
CA PHE A 46 -33.04 -7.04 -33.33
C PHE A 46 -31.97 -7.09 -32.23
N LEU A 47 -30.99 -6.18 -32.27
CA LEU A 47 -29.98 -6.06 -31.21
C LEU A 47 -30.59 -5.81 -29.83
N ALA A 48 -31.63 -4.98 -29.73
CA ALA A 48 -32.35 -4.73 -28.48
C ALA A 48 -33.18 -5.94 -28.02
N SER A 49 -33.67 -6.76 -28.95
CA SER A 49 -34.50 -7.93 -28.62
C SER A 49 -33.73 -9.01 -27.85
N VAL A 50 -32.43 -9.15 -28.10
CA VAL A 50 -31.56 -10.13 -27.43
C VAL A 50 -31.49 -9.91 -25.91
N PRO A 51 -31.06 -8.74 -25.39
CA PRO A 51 -31.03 -8.50 -23.94
C PRO A 51 -32.43 -8.49 -23.32
N VAL A 52 -33.46 -7.98 -24.03
CA VAL A 52 -34.84 -7.98 -23.54
C VAL A 52 -35.39 -9.41 -23.38
N GLY A 53 -35.12 -10.29 -24.35
CA GLY A 53 -35.50 -11.70 -24.28
C GLY A 53 -34.80 -12.44 -23.14
N LEU A 54 -33.50 -12.15 -22.93
CA LEU A 54 -32.75 -12.69 -21.79
C LEU A 54 -33.33 -12.21 -20.44
N ALA A 55 -33.66 -10.93 -20.32
CA ALA A 55 -34.27 -10.38 -19.11
C ALA A 55 -35.62 -11.05 -18.79
N LEU A 56 -36.49 -11.21 -19.80
CA LEU A 56 -37.77 -11.90 -19.65
C LEU A 56 -37.61 -13.39 -19.30
N TYR A 57 -36.66 -14.08 -19.92
CA TYR A 57 -36.37 -15.48 -19.62
C TYR A 57 -35.88 -15.66 -18.17
N LYS A 58 -34.96 -14.80 -17.71
CA LYS A 58 -34.46 -14.81 -16.33
C LYS A 58 -35.55 -14.47 -15.32
N TYR A 59 -36.45 -13.55 -15.65
CA TYR A 59 -37.62 -13.25 -14.83
C TYR A 59 -38.58 -14.44 -14.73
N SER A 60 -38.90 -15.09 -15.86
CA SER A 60 -39.81 -16.23 -15.91
C SER A 60 -39.27 -17.49 -15.22
N THR A 61 -37.95 -17.64 -15.13
CA THR A 61 -37.28 -18.83 -14.54
C THR A 61 -36.87 -18.58 -13.08
N SER A 62 -37.31 -17.48 -12.46
CA SER A 62 -36.92 -17.15 -11.09
C SER A 62 -37.70 -17.99 -10.08
N ASP A 63 -37.00 -18.77 -9.27
CA ASP A 63 -37.60 -19.49 -8.14
C ASP A 63 -38.13 -18.51 -7.09
N PRO A 64 -39.36 -18.68 -6.55
CA PRO A 64 -39.92 -17.78 -5.54
C PRO A 64 -39.21 -17.87 -4.18
N ASN A 65 -38.47 -18.97 -3.94
CA ASN A 65 -37.72 -19.20 -2.70
C ASN A 65 -36.28 -18.67 -2.74
N LYS A 66 -35.82 -18.13 -3.88
CA LYS A 66 -34.47 -17.57 -4.05
C LYS A 66 -34.55 -16.05 -4.19
N LYS A 67 -33.50 -15.36 -3.74
CA LYS A 67 -33.35 -13.92 -3.98
C LYS A 67 -33.41 -13.63 -5.49
N PRO A 68 -34.03 -12.52 -5.93
CA PRO A 68 -34.13 -12.19 -7.34
C PRO A 68 -32.74 -12.01 -7.96
N PHE A 69 -32.62 -12.30 -9.25
CA PHE A 69 -31.35 -12.29 -9.99
C PHE A 69 -30.55 -11.00 -9.80
N MET A 70 -31.21 -9.83 -9.87
CA MET A 70 -30.54 -8.54 -9.69
C MET A 70 -29.95 -8.38 -8.29
N THR A 71 -30.66 -8.80 -7.23
CA THR A 71 -30.12 -8.75 -5.87
C THR A 71 -28.92 -9.67 -5.69
N ARG A 72 -28.92 -10.84 -6.34
CA ARG A 72 -27.77 -11.74 -6.31
C ARG A 72 -26.55 -11.16 -7.02
N LEU A 73 -26.75 -10.55 -8.20
CA LEU A 73 -25.67 -9.84 -8.88
C LEU A 73 -25.11 -8.69 -8.03
N ILE A 74 -25.99 -7.93 -7.37
CA ILE A 74 -25.56 -6.86 -6.47
C ILE A 74 -24.75 -7.45 -5.30
N GLU A 75 -25.22 -8.53 -4.66
CA GLU A 75 -24.49 -9.18 -3.57
C GLU A 75 -23.14 -9.78 -4.02
N ASP A 76 -23.03 -10.27 -5.26
CA ASP A 76 -21.78 -10.82 -5.80
C ASP A 76 -20.73 -9.72 -6.06
N TRP A 77 -21.16 -8.53 -6.47
CA TRP A 77 -20.27 -7.41 -6.83
C TRP A 77 -20.01 -6.44 -5.68
N PHE A 78 -20.96 -6.27 -4.77
CA PHE A 78 -20.85 -5.34 -3.65
C PHE A 78 -20.50 -6.07 -2.36
N PRO A 79 -19.54 -5.55 -1.56
CA PRO A 79 -19.24 -6.12 -0.26
C PRO A 79 -20.49 -6.16 0.63
N SER A 80 -20.66 -7.23 1.40
CA SER A 80 -21.73 -7.32 2.39
C SER A 80 -21.71 -6.15 3.36
N GLU A 81 -22.89 -5.72 3.80
CA GLU A 81 -23.06 -4.67 4.81
C GLU A 81 -22.27 -4.97 6.09
N SER A 82 -22.22 -6.25 6.49
CA SER A 82 -21.41 -6.71 7.63
C SER A 82 -19.91 -6.41 7.51
N MET A 83 -19.35 -6.41 6.30
CA MET A 83 -17.95 -6.03 6.10
C MET A 83 -17.74 -4.52 6.28
N TRP A 84 -18.71 -3.71 5.84
CA TRP A 84 -18.68 -2.27 6.06
C TRP A 84 -18.83 -1.94 7.55
N GLU A 85 -19.74 -2.59 8.24
CA GLU A 85 -19.91 -2.48 9.70
C GLU A 85 -18.61 -2.86 10.43
N ALA A 86 -17.98 -3.98 10.06
CA ALA A 86 -16.73 -4.42 10.69
C ALA A 86 -15.58 -3.42 10.48
N ARG A 87 -15.46 -2.85 9.26
CA ARG A 87 -14.46 -1.82 8.95
C ARG A 87 -14.74 -0.52 9.71
N ASN A 88 -15.99 -0.06 9.71
CA ASN A 88 -16.39 1.14 10.43
C ASN A 88 -16.13 0.99 11.92
N HIS A 89 -16.49 -0.16 12.50
CA HIS A 89 -16.21 -0.46 13.90
C HIS A 89 -14.70 -0.46 14.22
N LEU A 90 -13.85 -1.01 13.34
CA LEU A 90 -12.39 -0.95 13.52
C LEU A 90 -11.89 0.50 13.47
N HIS A 91 -12.35 1.29 12.50
CA HIS A 91 -12.00 2.71 12.41
C HIS A 91 -12.44 3.50 13.63
N THR A 92 -13.66 3.30 14.11
CA THR A 92 -14.17 3.96 15.32
C THR A 92 -13.32 3.58 16.52
N LYS A 93 -13.01 2.30 16.71
CA LYS A 93 -12.12 1.86 17.80
C LYS A 93 -10.72 2.46 17.73
N ALA A 94 -10.15 2.57 16.53
CA ALA A 94 -8.85 3.21 16.35
C ALA A 94 -8.87 4.70 16.71
N ILE A 95 -9.95 5.41 16.34
CA ILE A 95 -10.14 6.82 16.70
C ILE A 95 -10.37 6.99 18.20
N GLU A 96 -11.17 6.12 18.81
CA GLU A 96 -11.40 6.11 20.27
C GLU A 96 -10.09 5.89 21.02
N GLN A 97 -9.29 4.90 20.61
CA GLN A 97 -7.98 4.65 21.20
C GLN A 97 -7.05 5.85 21.03
N ALA A 98 -6.98 6.44 19.83
CA ALA A 98 -6.16 7.62 19.58
C ALA A 98 -6.61 8.84 20.41
N ALA A 99 -7.90 8.98 20.66
CA ALA A 99 -8.44 10.03 21.53
C ALA A 99 -8.06 9.81 23.00
N ILE A 100 -8.12 8.57 23.47
CA ILE A 100 -7.67 8.18 24.82
C ILE A 100 -6.17 8.47 24.97
N ASP A 101 -5.36 8.04 24.01
CA ASP A 101 -3.92 8.27 24.03
C ASP A 101 -3.61 9.78 24.00
N ARG A 102 -4.30 10.56 23.17
CA ARG A 102 -4.17 12.02 23.14
C ARG A 102 -4.54 12.66 24.48
N GLN A 103 -5.55 12.14 25.18
CA GLN A 103 -5.91 12.63 26.51
C GLN A 103 -4.82 12.31 27.54
N LEU A 104 -4.24 11.10 27.47
CA LEU A 104 -3.15 10.69 28.36
C LEU A 104 -1.90 11.57 28.16
N PHE A 105 -1.61 11.96 26.92
CA PHE A 105 -0.45 12.76 26.56
C PHE A 105 -0.75 14.25 26.40
N HIS A 106 -1.92 14.72 26.84
CA HIS A 106 -2.34 16.12 26.64
C HIS A 106 -1.36 17.12 27.26
N SER A 107 -0.74 16.77 28.40
CA SER A 107 0.25 17.60 29.09
C SER A 107 1.70 17.33 28.66
N GLN A 108 1.94 16.34 27.79
CA GLN A 108 3.29 16.08 27.29
C GLN A 108 3.56 17.00 26.10
N HIS A 109 4.69 17.72 26.14
CA HIS A 109 5.19 18.40 24.97
C HIS A 109 5.57 17.39 23.89
N GLU A 110 5.30 17.74 22.63
CA GLU A 110 5.71 16.92 21.49
C GLU A 110 7.21 16.62 21.60
N ALA A 111 7.57 15.33 21.51
CA ALA A 111 8.96 14.93 21.51
C ALA A 111 9.67 15.65 20.36
N VAL A 112 10.67 16.47 20.69
CA VAL A 112 11.45 17.22 19.69
C VAL A 112 12.14 16.20 18.78
N ARG A 113 11.59 15.97 17.59
CA ARG A 113 12.19 15.11 16.57
C ARG A 113 13.19 15.93 15.79
N ILE A 114 14.44 15.92 16.25
CA ILE A 114 15.56 16.50 15.50
C ILE A 114 16.03 15.43 14.52
N GLU A 115 15.82 15.67 13.23
CA GLU A 115 16.39 14.82 12.19
C GLU A 115 17.91 15.03 12.16
N LEU A 116 18.65 14.03 12.63
CA LEU A 116 20.10 14.05 12.63
C LEU A 116 20.60 13.50 11.30
N SER A 117 21.42 14.27 10.57
CA SER A 117 21.99 13.82 9.28
C SER A 117 22.89 12.60 9.42
N CYS A 118 23.45 12.34 10.61
CA CYS A 118 24.36 11.22 10.89
C CYS A 118 24.10 10.64 12.30
N PRO A 119 23.07 9.79 12.50
CA PRO A 119 22.79 9.17 13.80
C PRO A 119 23.90 8.20 14.23
N GLU A 120 24.67 7.67 13.29
CA GLU A 120 25.75 6.71 13.56
C GLU A 120 26.91 7.31 14.36
N ILE A 121 27.07 8.64 14.36
CA ILE A 121 28.16 9.30 15.09
C ILE A 121 28.07 9.10 16.62
N PHE A 122 26.85 8.83 17.13
CA PHE A 122 26.62 8.57 18.54
C PHE A 122 27.06 7.15 18.95
N ASN A 123 27.13 6.21 17.99
CA ASN A 123 27.56 4.83 18.23
C ASN A 123 29.04 4.61 17.90
N THR A 124 29.68 5.54 17.19
CA THR A 124 31.11 5.48 16.88
C THR A 124 31.92 6.28 17.88
N GLY A 125 32.59 5.61 18.82
CA GLY A 125 33.63 6.22 19.64
C GLY A 125 34.92 6.45 18.82
N SER A 126 35.66 7.51 19.14
CA SER A 126 37.00 7.70 18.57
C SER A 126 37.94 6.61 19.07
N PRO A 127 38.72 5.93 18.21
CA PRO A 127 39.72 4.96 18.65
C PRO A 127 40.88 5.61 19.41
N ILE A 128 41.02 6.93 19.31
CA ILE A 128 42.06 7.74 19.96
C ILE A 128 41.41 8.72 20.95
N ASN A 129 42.08 9.02 22.06
CA ASN A 129 41.60 9.95 23.09
C ASN A 129 40.33 9.52 23.84
N VAL A 130 40.23 8.23 24.17
CA VAL A 130 39.16 7.71 25.04
C VAL A 130 39.55 7.92 26.51
N PRO A 131 38.67 8.45 27.38
CA PRO A 131 38.95 8.51 28.82
C PRO A 131 39.26 7.12 29.38
N ALA A 132 40.20 7.06 30.32
CA ALA A 132 40.62 5.80 30.94
C ALA A 132 39.42 5.06 31.53
N GLY A 133 39.18 3.82 31.08
CA GLY A 133 38.06 2.98 31.51
C GLY A 133 36.92 2.82 30.49
N ASN A 134 36.88 3.63 29.43
CA ASN A 134 35.77 3.62 28.45
C ASN A 134 36.19 3.15 27.04
N GLY A 135 37.42 2.68 26.87
CA GLY A 135 38.00 2.32 25.57
C GLY A 135 37.88 0.84 25.21
N SER A 136 37.77 0.56 23.92
CA SER A 136 37.84 -0.78 23.31
C SER A 136 39.27 -1.31 23.15
N ALA A 137 40.29 -0.56 23.63
CA ALA A 137 41.69 -0.96 23.53
C ALA A 137 42.07 -1.93 24.66
N ASP A 138 42.71 -3.05 24.31
CA ASP A 138 43.23 -4.02 25.27
C ASP A 138 44.43 -3.45 26.05
N LEU A 139 44.24 -3.20 27.34
CA LEU A 139 45.26 -2.65 28.26
C LEU A 139 46.12 -3.73 28.94
N THR A 140 45.89 -5.02 28.66
CA THR A 140 46.51 -6.13 29.39
C THR A 140 48.04 -6.08 29.37
N LYS A 141 48.64 -5.69 28.24
CA LYS A 141 50.11 -5.54 28.11
C LYS A 141 50.67 -4.41 28.96
N VAL A 142 49.95 -3.29 29.06
CA VAL A 142 50.36 -2.13 29.86
C VAL A 142 50.27 -2.49 31.35
N VAL A 143 49.19 -3.15 31.75
CA VAL A 143 49.01 -3.67 33.12
C VAL A 143 50.14 -4.62 33.48
N ALA A 144 50.45 -5.59 32.62
CA ALA A 144 51.54 -6.54 32.84
C ALA A 144 52.90 -5.85 33.02
N HIS A 145 53.22 -4.85 32.18
CA HIS A 145 54.46 -4.08 32.29
C HIS A 145 54.57 -3.35 33.65
N TYR A 146 53.50 -2.68 34.09
CA TYR A 146 53.53 -1.96 35.37
C TYR A 146 53.53 -2.91 36.58
N GLN A 147 52.86 -4.05 36.50
CA GLN A 147 52.95 -5.09 37.53
C GLN A 147 54.38 -5.63 37.65
N GLU A 148 55.05 -5.89 36.54
CA GLU A 148 56.46 -6.31 36.54
C GLU A 148 57.37 -5.22 37.11
N LYS A 149 57.17 -3.95 36.71
CA LYS A 149 57.94 -2.83 37.23
C LYS A 149 57.76 -2.66 38.74
N ASN A 150 56.53 -2.78 39.24
CA ASN A 150 56.24 -2.70 40.67
C ASN A 150 56.87 -3.87 41.42
N ARG A 151 56.78 -5.09 40.87
CA ARG A 151 57.43 -6.27 41.45
C ARG A 151 58.95 -6.07 41.57
N LYS A 152 59.62 -5.63 40.51
CA LYS A 152 61.07 -5.33 40.55
C LYS A 152 61.40 -4.24 41.59
N THR A 153 60.58 -3.20 41.66
CA THR A 153 60.77 -2.11 42.62
C THR A 153 60.61 -2.59 44.06
N GLU A 154 59.65 -3.48 44.32
CA GLU A 154 59.47 -4.12 45.63
C GLU A 154 60.59 -5.10 45.97
N GLU A 155 61.05 -5.90 45.01
CA GLU A 155 62.22 -6.78 45.17
C GLU A 155 63.47 -5.96 45.54
N ASP A 156 63.73 -4.86 44.83
CA ASP A 156 64.82 -3.93 45.12
C ASP A 156 64.63 -3.27 46.50
N ARG A 157 63.40 -2.88 46.85
CA ARG A 157 63.09 -2.30 48.16
C ARG A 157 63.35 -3.29 49.28
N VAL A 158 62.93 -4.55 49.13
CA VAL A 158 63.13 -5.61 50.11
C VAL A 158 64.61 -5.98 50.22
N ALA A 159 65.35 -6.02 49.11
CA ALA A 159 66.79 -6.23 49.12
C ALA A 159 67.52 -5.12 49.91
N ARG A 160 67.18 -3.85 49.66
CA ARG A 160 67.71 -2.70 50.42
C ARG A 160 67.41 -2.76 51.92
N MET A 161 66.25 -3.29 52.30
CA MET A 161 65.86 -3.48 53.71
C MET A 161 66.65 -4.62 54.38
N LYS A 162 66.94 -5.71 53.66
CA LYS A 162 67.73 -6.84 54.17
C LYS A 162 69.20 -6.50 54.40
N ASP A 163 69.76 -5.62 53.57
CA ASP A 163 71.16 -5.16 53.71
C ASP A 163 71.37 -4.19 54.90
N GLY A 164 70.30 -3.88 55.66
CA GLY A 164 70.37 -3.06 56.89
C GLY A 164 70.72 -1.59 56.67
N LYS A 165 70.84 -1.14 55.41
CA LYS A 165 71.21 0.23 55.05
C LYS A 165 70.04 1.22 55.00
N VAL A 166 68.79 0.73 55.05
CA VAL A 166 67.58 1.56 54.95
C VAL A 166 66.63 1.24 56.10
N ILE A 167 66.32 2.23 56.94
CA ILE A 167 65.32 2.16 58.02
C ILE A 167 63.97 2.54 57.40
N SER A 168 62.94 1.70 57.54
CA SER A 168 61.59 2.10 57.11
C SER A 168 60.99 3.12 58.09
N LEU A 169 60.23 4.07 57.57
CA LEU A 169 59.45 5.05 58.35
C LEU A 169 58.46 4.41 59.35
N TYR A 170 58.20 3.10 59.25
CA TYR A 170 57.29 2.37 60.14
C TYR A 170 58.02 1.57 61.23
N ASP A 171 59.35 1.46 61.16
CA ASP A 171 60.17 0.81 62.19
C ASP A 171 60.83 1.82 63.15
N SER A 172 60.75 3.12 62.86
CA SER A 172 61.37 4.18 63.67
C SER A 172 60.69 4.41 65.03
N ASP A 173 59.49 3.87 65.25
CA ASP A 173 58.67 4.15 66.44
C ASP A 173 58.72 3.03 67.50
N ARG A 174 59.57 2.01 67.35
CA ARG A 174 59.70 0.88 68.30
C ARG A 174 60.82 1.02 69.33
N VAL A 175 61.41 2.19 69.49
CA VAL A 175 62.42 2.45 70.54
C VAL A 175 61.95 3.60 71.44
N ILE A 176 61.12 3.24 72.43
CA ILE A 176 61.06 3.85 73.76
C ILE A 176 60.98 2.70 74.77
#